data_AF-A0A524K1W5-F1
#
_entry.id   AF-A0A524K1W5-F1
#
_cell.length_a   1.000
_cell.length_b   1.000
_cell.length_c   1.000
_cell.angle_alpha   90.00
_cell.angle_beta   90.00
_cell.angle_gamma   90.00
#
_symmetry.space_group_name_H-M   'P 1'
#
loop_
_entity.id
_entity.type
_entity.pdbx_description
1 polymer ?
#
loop_
_entity_poly.entity_id
_entity_poly.type
_entity_poly.pdbx_seq_one_letter_code
_entity_poly.pdbx_strand_id
1 'polypeptide(L)'
;MIVGYNTDIKYRKEVFHIQTEDKGQGNPLIETLVYLHGEILLSRRISYAHLLPVEEKTKKVKSLMKSQHDQVIAELKEGRFSHLMSMDTQDIEDQTLDEMVLQYLVDENP
;
A
#
# COMPACT_ATOMS: atom_id res chain seq x y z
N MET A 1 -17.55 13.72 11.62
CA MET A 1 -16.16 13.47 11.17
C MET A 1 -16.01 11.96 10.99
N ILE A 2 -15.61 11.50 9.81
CA ILE A 2 -15.33 10.07 9.56
C ILE A 2 -13.85 9.85 9.87
N VAL A 3 -13.53 8.89 10.73
CA VAL A 3 -12.15 8.55 11.06
C VAL A 3 -11.55 7.76 9.88
N GLY A 4 -10.36 8.15 9.44
CA GLY A 4 -9.61 7.48 8.38
C GLY A 4 -9.01 6.14 8.82
N TYR A 5 -8.42 5.42 7.88
CA TYR A 5 -7.70 4.16 8.13
C TYR A 5 -6.21 4.36 7.90
N ASN A 6 -5.38 3.97 8.86
CA ASN A 6 -3.92 4.02 8.77
C ASN A 6 -3.38 2.64 9.14
N THR A 7 -2.49 2.09 8.32
CA THR A 7 -1.89 0.78 8.59
C THR A 7 -0.48 0.71 8.01
N ASP A 8 0.46 0.27 8.84
CA ASP A 8 1.81 -0.08 8.42
C ASP A 8 1.86 -1.56 8.04
N ILE A 9 2.35 -1.85 6.84
CA ILE A 9 2.51 -3.21 6.32
C ILE A 9 3.99 -3.45 6.03
N LYS A 10 4.55 -4.48 6.65
CA LYS A 10 5.89 -4.99 6.31
C LYS A 10 5.83 -5.88 5.08
N TYR A 11 6.63 -5.58 4.06
CA TYR A 11 6.73 -6.38 2.84
C TYR A 11 8.12 -6.22 2.22
N ARG A 12 8.82 -7.32 1.92
CA ARG A 12 10.19 -7.33 1.34
C ARG A 12 11.18 -6.39 2.06
N LYS A 13 11.30 -6.56 3.39
CA LYS A 13 12.15 -5.74 4.30
C LYS A 13 11.75 -4.26 4.42
N GLU A 14 10.78 -3.81 3.63
CA GLU A 14 10.26 -2.45 3.67
C GLU A 14 9.00 -2.29 4.52
N VAL A 15 8.75 -1.06 4.97
CA VAL A 15 7.53 -0.67 5.68
C VAL A 15 6.73 0.29 4.81
N PHE A 16 5.58 -0.19 4.35
CA PHE A 16 4.61 0.61 3.61
C PHE A 16 3.59 1.21 4.56
N HIS A 17 3.35 2.51 4.44
CA HIS A 17 2.27 3.18 5.16
C HIS A 17 1.08 3.39 4.24
N ILE A 18 -0.06 2.79 4.58
CA ILE A 18 -1.29 2.92 3.80
C ILE A 18 -2.27 3.79 4.59
N GLN A 19 -2.68 4.91 4.01
CA GLN A 19 -3.61 5.88 4.61
C GLN A 19 -4.83 6.03 3.71
N THR A 20 -6.04 5.92 4.27
CA THR A 20 -7.31 6.13 3.55
C THR A 20 -8.16 7.20 4.24
N GLU A 21 -8.55 8.23 3.49
CA GLU A 21 -9.31 9.38 3.99
C GLU A 21 -10.54 9.71 3.14
N ASP A 22 -11.55 10.31 3.78
CA ASP A 22 -12.67 10.97 3.14
C ASP A 22 -12.34 12.46 2.94
N LYS A 23 -12.36 12.95 1.70
CA LYS A 23 -12.10 14.36 1.36
C LYS A 23 -13.31 15.28 1.60
N GLY A 24 -14.41 14.73 2.12
CA GLY A 24 -15.58 15.44 2.60
C GLY A 24 -16.64 15.71 1.54
N GLN A 25 -17.82 16.16 1.96
CA GLN A 25 -18.97 16.29 1.05
C GLN A 25 -18.79 17.33 -0.06
N GLY A 26 -17.94 18.35 0.15
CA GLY A 26 -17.60 19.34 -0.89
C GLY A 26 -16.65 18.79 -1.96
N ASN A 27 -15.97 17.68 -1.67
CA ASN A 27 -15.14 16.95 -2.61
C ASN A 27 -15.32 15.45 -2.33
N PRO A 28 -16.44 14.83 -2.77
CA PRO A 28 -16.88 13.52 -2.31
C PRO A 28 -16.03 12.38 -2.89
N LEU A 29 -14.78 12.33 -2.45
CA LEU A 29 -13.75 11.40 -2.84
C LEU A 29 -13.22 10.68 -1.60
N ILE A 30 -13.04 9.37 -1.74
CA ILE A 30 -12.20 8.59 -0.85
C ILE A 30 -10.83 8.49 -1.52
N GLU A 31 -9.78 8.83 -0.79
CA GLU A 31 -8.39 8.79 -1.26
C GLU A 31 -7.61 7.81 -0.40
N THR A 32 -6.92 6.85 -1.03
CA THR A 32 -5.91 6.01 -0.40
C THR A 32 -4.55 6.37 -0.94
N LEU A 33 -3.59 6.60 -0.06
CA LEU A 33 -2.20 6.87 -0.37
C LEU A 33 -1.33 5.71 0.17
N VAL A 34 -0.40 5.25 -0.65
CA VAL A 34 0.61 4.28 -0.25
C VAL A 34 1.94 5.00 -0.21
N TYR A 35 2.55 5.03 0.96
CA TYR A 35 3.87 5.63 1.16
C TYR A 35 4.94 4.57 1.38
N LEU A 36 6.14 4.88 0.91
CA LEU A 36 7.37 4.19 1.23
C LEU A 36 8.45 5.25 1.46
N HIS A 37 9.16 5.19 2.60
CA HIS A 37 10.19 6.18 2.95
C HIS A 37 9.74 7.67 2.90
N GLY A 38 8.45 7.93 3.09
CA GLY A 38 7.87 9.29 3.00
C GLY A 38 7.50 9.72 1.59
N GLU A 39 7.80 8.94 0.56
CA GLU A 39 7.37 9.17 -0.81
C GLU A 39 6.02 8.51 -1.09
N ILE A 40 5.18 9.15 -1.89
CA ILE A 40 3.92 8.55 -2.35
C ILE A 40 4.22 7.68 -3.57
N LEU A 41 4.07 6.38 -3.42
CA LEU A 41 4.20 5.43 -4.53
C LEU A 41 2.93 5.32 -5.37
N LEU A 42 1.76 5.47 -4.72
CA LEU A 42 0.47 5.28 -5.34
C LEU A 42 -0.60 6.14 -4.67
N SER A 43 -1.52 6.67 -5.49
CA SER A 43 -2.80 7.21 -5.04
C SER A 43 -3.95 6.47 -5.71
N ARG A 44 -4.96 6.09 -4.91
CA ARG A 44 -6.23 5.54 -5.40
C ARG A 44 -7.37 6.45 -4.96
N ARG A 45 -8.24 6.80 -5.91
CA ARG A 45 -9.38 7.68 -5.65
C ARG A 45 -10.67 7.04 -6.14
N ILE A 46 -11.71 7.10 -5.31
CA ILE A 46 -13.07 6.67 -5.67
C ILE A 46 -14.05 7.78 -5.31
N SER A 47 -14.86 8.20 -6.29
CA SER A 47 -15.95 9.14 -6.06
C SER A 47 -17.13 8.45 -5.38
N TYR A 48 -17.67 9.08 -4.34
CA TYR A 48 -18.90 8.68 -3.69
C TYR A 48 -20.03 9.71 -3.87
N ALA A 49 -19.93 10.63 -4.85
CA ALA A 49 -20.94 11.67 -5.08
C ALA A 49 -22.38 11.12 -5.16
N HIS A 50 -22.54 9.92 -5.73
CA HIS A 50 -23.81 9.21 -5.83
C HIS A 50 -24.42 8.79 -4.47
N LEU A 51 -23.63 8.77 -3.38
CA LEU A 51 -24.08 8.48 -2.02
C LEU A 51 -24.53 9.73 -1.24
N LEU A 52 -24.26 10.94 -1.75
CA LEU A 52 -24.67 12.18 -1.08
C LEU A 52 -26.18 12.30 -0.79
N PRO A 53 -27.10 11.90 -1.69
CA PRO A 53 -28.53 11.98 -1.45
C PRO A 53 -29.09 10.79 -0.64
N VAL A 54 -28.26 9.80 -0.30
CA VAL A 54 -28.71 8.54 0.31
C VAL A 54 -28.75 8.66 1.83
N GLU A 55 -29.78 8.07 2.46
CA GLU A 55 -29.79 7.86 3.91
C GLU A 55 -28.64 6.93 4.36
N GLU A 56 -28.21 7.05 5.61
CA GLU A 56 -27.03 6.32 6.13
C GLU A 56 -25.73 6.53 5.32
N LYS A 57 -25.59 7.62 4.53
CA LYS A 57 -24.39 7.88 3.70
C LYS A 57 -23.08 7.71 4.45
N THR A 58 -23.01 8.18 5.70
CA THR A 58 -21.81 8.06 6.55
C THR A 58 -21.36 6.60 6.71
N LYS A 59 -22.31 5.68 6.92
CA LYS A 59 -22.04 4.25 7.07
C LYS A 59 -21.59 3.63 5.76
N LYS A 60 -22.23 4.01 4.65
CA LYS A 60 -21.85 3.54 3.29
C LYS A 60 -20.46 4.04 2.90
N VAL A 61 -20.16 5.32 3.12
CA VAL A 61 -18.83 5.92 2.90
C VAL A 61 -17.79 5.20 3.75
N LYS A 62 -18.05 4.98 5.04
CA LYS A 62 -17.12 4.24 5.92
C LYS A 62 -16.85 2.82 5.42
N SER A 63 -17.89 2.11 4.94
CA SER A 63 -17.73 0.78 4.35
C SER A 63 -16.89 0.81 3.08
N LEU A 64 -17.09 1.81 2.22
CA LEU A 64 -16.33 1.99 0.99
C LEU A 64 -14.86 2.32 1.27
N MET A 65 -14.61 3.19 2.27
CA MET A 65 -13.25 3.48 2.74
C MET A 65 -12.53 2.23 3.22
N LYS A 66 -13.18 1.41 4.07
CA LYS A 66 -12.61 0.16 4.55
C LYS A 66 -12.31 -0.80 3.40
N SER A 67 -13.27 -0.98 2.48
CA SER A 67 -13.10 -1.88 1.35
C SER A 67 -11.94 -1.46 0.45
N GLN A 68 -11.81 -0.16 0.15
CA GLN A 68 -10.70 0.35 -0.66
C GLN A 68 -9.36 0.15 0.06
N HIS A 69 -9.32 0.41 1.37
CA HIS A 69 -8.12 0.23 2.19
C HIS A 69 -7.64 -1.23 2.22
N ASP A 70 -8.55 -2.16 2.52
CA ASP A 70 -8.26 -3.60 2.56
C ASP A 70 -7.81 -4.11 1.18
N GLN A 71 -8.41 -3.61 0.10
CA GLN A 71 -8.01 -3.96 -1.26
C GLN A 71 -6.58 -3.52 -1.56
N VAL A 72 -6.20 -2.29 -1.23
CA VAL A 72 -4.83 -1.79 -1.44
C VAL A 72 -3.81 -2.59 -0.62
N ILE A 73 -4.15 -2.98 0.62
CA ILE A 73 -3.31 -3.89 1.42
C ILE A 73 -3.14 -5.25 0.73
N ALA A 74 -4.21 -5.84 0.20
CA ALA A 74 -4.13 -7.11 -0.51
C ALA A 74 -3.24 -7.01 -1.76
N GLU A 75 -3.39 -5.94 -2.54
CA GLU A 75 -2.55 -5.66 -3.70
C GLU A 75 -1.07 -5.53 -3.37
N LEU A 76 -0.73 -4.84 -2.28
CA LEU A 76 0.65 -4.77 -1.80
C LEU A 76 1.19 -6.17 -1.48
N LYS A 77 0.42 -6.98 -0.73
CA LYS A 77 0.83 -8.33 -0.32
C LYS A 77 0.98 -9.30 -1.50
N GLU A 78 0.19 -9.11 -2.55
CA GLU A 78 0.30 -9.84 -3.81
C GLU A 78 1.50 -9.38 -4.68
N GLY A 79 2.28 -8.39 -4.24
CA GLY A 79 3.46 -7.89 -4.96
C GLY A 79 3.12 -6.98 -6.14
N ARG A 80 1.88 -6.48 -6.24
CA ARG A 80 1.47 -5.65 -7.38
C ARG A 80 2.15 -4.29 -7.44
N PHE A 81 2.82 -3.86 -6.37
CA PHE A 81 3.55 -2.59 -6.32
C PHE A 81 5.06 -2.76 -6.47
N SER A 82 5.58 -3.97 -6.69
CA SER A 82 7.03 -4.20 -6.83
C SER A 82 7.66 -3.37 -7.94
N HIS A 83 6.95 -3.13 -9.04
CA HIS A 83 7.46 -2.31 -10.14
C HIS A 83 7.52 -0.80 -9.83
N LEU A 84 6.87 -0.35 -8.74
CA LEU A 84 6.86 1.05 -8.30
C LEU A 84 7.98 1.36 -7.32
N MET A 85 8.62 0.32 -6.78
CA MET A 85 9.77 0.45 -5.88
C MET A 85 10.98 0.86 -6.71
N SER A 86 11.87 1.71 -6.17
CA SER A 86 13.11 2.09 -6.85
C SER A 86 14.03 0.88 -7.03
N MET A 87 15.02 0.96 -7.93
CA MET A 87 15.97 -0.15 -8.17
C MET A 87 16.67 -0.58 -6.88
N ASP A 88 17.08 0.37 -6.03
CA ASP A 88 17.67 0.11 -4.70
C ASP A 88 16.76 -0.74 -3.79
N THR A 89 15.45 -0.70 -4.02
CA THR A 89 14.45 -1.45 -3.25
C THR A 89 13.96 -2.71 -3.99
N GLN A 90 14.25 -2.85 -5.29
CA GLN A 90 13.94 -4.02 -6.10
C GLN A 90 14.99 -5.13 -5.96
N ASP A 91 16.26 -4.74 -5.73
CA ASP A 91 17.41 -5.65 -5.59
C ASP A 91 17.59 -6.17 -4.15
N ILE A 92 16.53 -6.72 -3.59
CA ILE A 92 16.64 -7.61 -2.44
C ILE A 92 16.35 -9.02 -2.94
N GLU A 93 17.31 -9.59 -3.66
CA GLU A 93 17.38 -11.04 -3.79
C GLU A 93 17.44 -11.63 -2.38
N ASP A 94 16.57 -12.58 -2.10
CA ASP A 94 16.48 -13.31 -0.82
C ASP A 94 17.69 -14.23 -0.59
N GLN A 95 18.88 -13.87 -1.07
CA GLN A 95 20.10 -14.54 -0.67
C GLN A 95 20.51 -13.97 0.68
N THR A 96 20.39 -14.80 1.70
CA THR A 96 21.03 -14.56 2.98
C THR A 96 22.54 -14.45 2.80
N LEU A 97 23.22 -13.70 3.67
CA LEU A 97 24.69 -13.63 3.65
C LEU A 97 25.31 -15.04 3.69
N ASP A 98 24.66 -15.96 4.39
CA ASP A 98 25.07 -17.37 4.47
C ASP A 98 24.99 -18.08 3.11
N GLU A 99 23.94 -17.83 2.32
CA GLU A 99 23.80 -18.38 0.96
C GLU A 99 24.83 -17.77 -0.01
N MET A 100 25.13 -16.47 0.12
CA MET A 100 26.18 -15.82 -0.68
C MET A 100 27.58 -16.35 -0.34
N VAL A 101 27.87 -16.58 0.94
CA VAL A 101 29.13 -17.17 1.39
C VAL A 101 29.26 -18.63 0.94
N LEU A 102 28.17 -19.41 1.04
CA LEU A 102 28.14 -20.77 0.52
C LEU A 102 28.42 -20.81 -0.99
N GLN A 103 27.78 -19.93 -1.78
CA GLN A 103 28.03 -19.85 -3.21
C GLN A 103 29.49 -19.50 -3.52
N TYR A 104 30.08 -18.54 -2.81
CA TYR A 104 31.49 -18.15 -2.98
C TYR A 104 32.48 -19.28 -2.63
N LEU A 105 32.12 -20.15 -1.68
CA LEU A 105 32.94 -21.30 -1.30
C LEU A 105 32.72 -22.52 -2.22
N VAL A 106 31.57 -22.61 -2.89
CA VAL A 106 31.18 -23.71 -3.80
C VAL A 106 31.64 -23.46 -5.23
N ASP A 107 31.60 -22.20 -5.67
CA ASP A 107 32.30 -21.78 -6.89
C ASP A 107 33.79 -21.90 -6.57
N GLU A 108 34.38 -23.05 -6.87
CA GLU A 108 35.83 -23.30 -6.74
C GLU A 108 36.56 -22.12 -7.40
N ASN A 109 37.05 -21.21 -6.57
CA ASN A 109 37.80 -20.07 -7.02
C ASN A 109 39.10 -20.62 -7.65
N PRO A 110 39.38 -20.42 -8.95
CA PRO A 110 40.62 -20.90 -9.56
C PRO A 110 41.87 -20.31 -8.91
#